data_AF-A0A200PT98-F1
#
_entry.id   AF-A0A200PT98-F1
#
_cell.length_a   1.000
_cell.length_b   1.000
_cell.length_c   1.000
_cell.angle_alpha   90.00
_cell.angle_beta   90.00
_cell.angle_gamma   90.00
#
_symmetry.space_group_name_H-M   'P 1'
#
loop_
_entity.id
_entity.type
_entity.pdbx_description
1 polymer ?
#
loop_
_entity_poly.entity_id
_entity_poly.type
_entity_poly.pdbx_seq_one_letter_code
_entity_poly.pdbx_strand_id
1 'polypeptide(L)'
;MMVAAEGIAFQEEWPYAIHLLGHIYANDVNSARYLWKSIPSSIKESQAEVVAAWKIGQQLWMRDYAGVYEAIRGFDWSPEAQGLVSSFSELYTNRMFQLLLSAYSTISIGDTSLFLGMNEEDATNYALQHGWVVDPASGMLTVKKQPIATEQKLDHSKLQRLTEYVFHLEH
;
A
#
# COMPACT_ATOMS: atom_id res chain seq x y z
N MET A 1 -21.93 -17.97 -44.75
CA MET A 1 -22.27 -16.77 -43.96
C MET A 1 -21.47 -16.82 -42.68
N MET A 2 -20.42 -16.00 -42.61
CA MET A 2 -19.48 -15.92 -41.49
C MET A 2 -20.00 -14.81 -40.57
N VAL A 3 -20.49 -15.17 -39.39
CA VAL A 3 -20.83 -14.18 -38.35
C VAL A 3 -19.60 -14.09 -37.45
N ALA A 4 -18.70 -13.15 -37.79
CA ALA A 4 -17.68 -12.71 -36.87
C ALA A 4 -18.40 -11.97 -35.74
N ALA A 5 -18.29 -12.48 -34.51
CA ALA A 5 -18.70 -11.73 -33.33
C ALA A 5 -17.79 -10.51 -33.22
N GLU A 6 -18.35 -9.32 -33.42
CA GLU A 6 -17.72 -8.04 -33.09
C GLU A 6 -17.56 -7.94 -31.57
N GLY A 7 -16.56 -8.64 -31.02
CA GLY A 7 -16.16 -8.54 -29.61
C GLY A 7 -15.02 -7.55 -29.37
N ILE A 8 -14.62 -6.77 -30.38
CA ILE A 8 -13.27 -6.20 -30.47
C ILE A 8 -13.21 -4.71 -30.06
N ALA A 9 -14.30 -3.94 -30.13
CA ALA A 9 -14.25 -2.49 -29.86
C ALA A 9 -14.12 -2.13 -28.36
N PHE A 10 -14.77 -2.89 -27.47
CA PHE A 10 -14.86 -2.51 -26.05
C PHE A 10 -13.53 -2.66 -25.28
N GLN A 11 -12.61 -3.49 -25.79
CA GLN A 11 -11.31 -3.66 -25.15
C GLN A 11 -10.34 -2.51 -25.43
N GLU A 12 -10.53 -1.68 -26.46
CA GLU A 12 -9.62 -0.56 -26.72
C GLU A 12 -10.01 0.71 -25.95
N GLU A 13 -11.31 0.88 -25.66
CA GLU A 13 -11.85 2.04 -24.94
C GLU A 13 -11.89 1.84 -23.40
N TRP A 14 -11.58 0.63 -22.91
CA TRP A 14 -11.61 0.36 -21.46
C TRP A 14 -10.54 1.19 -20.72
N PRO A 15 -10.88 1.86 -19.60
CA PRO A 15 -9.92 2.69 -18.85
C PRO A 15 -8.97 1.81 -18.01
N TYR A 16 -8.03 1.13 -18.68
CA TYR A 16 -7.12 0.17 -18.04
C TYR A 16 -6.22 0.82 -16.97
N ALA A 17 -5.79 2.06 -17.18
CA ALA A 17 -4.97 2.78 -16.22
C ALA A 17 -5.73 2.94 -14.89
N ILE A 18 -6.96 3.45 -14.94
CA ILE A 18 -7.82 3.60 -13.76
C ILE A 18 -8.13 2.25 -13.12
N HIS A 19 -8.40 1.22 -13.93
CA HIS A 19 -8.69 -0.12 -13.42
C HIS A 19 -7.48 -0.72 -12.67
N LEU A 20 -6.27 -0.58 -13.21
CA LEU A 20 -5.02 -0.99 -12.54
C LEU A 20 -4.81 -0.20 -11.24
N LEU A 21 -4.95 1.12 -11.29
CA LEU A 21 -4.83 2.00 -10.13
C LEU A 21 -5.86 1.67 -9.04
N GLY A 22 -7.08 1.27 -9.42
CA GLY A 22 -8.12 0.83 -8.49
C GLY A 22 -7.71 -0.44 -7.73
N HIS A 23 -7.15 -1.44 -8.41
CA HIS A 23 -6.61 -2.63 -7.73
C HIS A 23 -5.43 -2.29 -6.81
N ILE A 24 -4.54 -1.40 -7.25
CA ILE A 24 -3.41 -0.92 -6.45
C ILE A 24 -3.90 -0.21 -5.18
N TYR A 25 -4.90 0.66 -5.31
CA TYR A 25 -5.53 1.36 -4.20
C TYR A 25 -6.12 0.39 -3.16
N ALA A 26 -6.81 -0.65 -3.65
CA ALA A 26 -7.36 -1.72 -2.83
C ALA A 26 -6.30 -2.65 -2.20
N ASN A 27 -5.01 -2.41 -2.45
CA ASN A 27 -3.90 -3.29 -2.04
C ASN A 27 -3.95 -4.69 -2.66
N ASP A 28 -4.65 -4.86 -3.79
CA ASP A 28 -4.77 -6.13 -4.50
C ASP A 28 -3.83 -6.19 -5.71
N VAL A 29 -2.53 -6.30 -5.39
CA VAL A 29 -1.46 -6.37 -6.40
C VAL A 29 -1.58 -7.63 -7.27
N ASN A 30 -2.19 -8.70 -6.74
CA ASN A 30 -2.40 -9.93 -7.51
C ASN A 30 -3.41 -9.71 -8.63
N SER A 31 -4.56 -9.12 -8.34
CA SER A 31 -5.56 -8.79 -9.36
C SER A 31 -5.01 -7.80 -10.38
N ALA A 32 -4.25 -6.78 -9.94
CA ALA A 32 -3.55 -5.88 -10.87
C ALA A 32 -2.62 -6.64 -11.83
N ARG A 33 -1.88 -7.66 -11.33
CA ARG A 33 -1.00 -8.50 -12.15
C ARG A 33 -1.76 -9.36 -13.15
N TYR A 34 -2.89 -9.92 -12.75
CA TYR A 34 -3.74 -10.69 -13.66
C TYR A 34 -4.30 -9.79 -14.76
N LEU A 35 -4.78 -8.60 -14.40
CA LEU A 35 -5.24 -7.60 -15.36
C LEU A 35 -4.11 -7.20 -16.33
N TRP A 36 -2.91 -6.91 -15.83
CA TRP A 36 -1.75 -6.58 -16.68
C TRP A 36 -1.45 -7.68 -17.72
N LYS A 37 -1.57 -8.95 -17.33
CA LYS A 37 -1.36 -10.08 -18.25
C LYS A 37 -2.44 -10.18 -19.32
N SER A 38 -3.69 -9.79 -19.02
CA SER A 38 -4.78 -9.83 -19.99
C SER A 38 -4.80 -8.64 -20.94
N ILE A 39 -4.15 -7.52 -20.60
CA ILE A 39 -4.10 -6.33 -21.47
C ILE A 39 -3.32 -6.65 -22.77
N PRO A 40 -3.90 -6.39 -23.96
CA PRO A 40 -3.23 -6.56 -25.25
C PRO A 40 -1.95 -5.70 -25.37
N SER A 41 -0.94 -6.18 -26.11
CA SER A 41 0.31 -5.44 -26.30
C SER A 41 0.11 -4.11 -27.01
N SER A 42 -0.85 -4.03 -27.95
CA SER A 42 -1.20 -2.78 -28.65
C SER A 42 -1.58 -1.65 -27.69
N ILE A 43 -2.33 -1.96 -26.62
CA ILE A 43 -2.73 -0.98 -25.60
C ILE A 43 -1.53 -0.56 -24.76
N LYS A 44 -0.65 -1.50 -24.39
CA LYS A 44 0.57 -1.19 -23.62
C LYS A 44 1.52 -0.28 -24.39
N GLU A 45 1.60 -0.45 -25.70
CA GLU A 45 2.42 0.38 -26.58
C GLU A 45 1.79 1.76 -26.85
N SER A 46 0.46 1.80 -26.97
CA SER A 46 -0.26 3.04 -27.26
C SER A 46 -0.53 3.92 -26.02
N GLN A 47 -0.66 3.33 -24.83
CA GLN A 47 -1.07 4.03 -23.61
C GLN A 47 0.03 3.97 -22.54
N ALA A 48 0.89 4.98 -22.52
CA ALA A 48 1.98 5.09 -21.56
C ALA A 48 1.49 5.13 -20.09
N GLU A 49 0.30 5.69 -19.84
CA GLU A 49 -0.30 5.77 -18.50
C GLU A 49 -0.61 4.38 -17.91
N VAL A 50 -0.98 3.39 -18.76
CA VAL A 50 -1.21 2.00 -18.33
C VAL A 50 0.10 1.35 -17.89
N VAL A 51 1.19 1.61 -18.62
CA VAL A 51 2.53 1.11 -18.29
C VAL A 51 3.02 1.76 -16.98
N ALA A 52 2.79 3.06 -16.80
CA ALA A 52 3.12 3.78 -15.58
C ALA A 52 2.33 3.25 -14.37
N ALA A 53 1.03 3.00 -14.52
CA ALA A 53 0.20 2.39 -13.48
C ALA A 53 0.73 1.01 -13.08
N TRP A 54 1.12 0.19 -14.05
CA TRP A 54 1.71 -1.10 -13.77
C TRP A 54 3.09 -0.99 -13.11
N LYS A 55 3.91 0.01 -13.45
CA LYS A 55 5.20 0.28 -12.79
C LYS A 55 5.03 0.46 -11.28
N ILE A 56 4.00 1.17 -10.82
CA ILE A 56 3.68 1.27 -9.39
C ILE A 56 3.40 -0.14 -8.81
N GLY A 57 2.57 -0.93 -9.49
CA GLY A 57 2.28 -2.31 -9.10
C GLY A 57 3.51 -3.21 -9.00
N GLN A 58 4.50 -3.03 -9.90
CA GLN A 58 5.76 -3.77 -9.88
C GLN A 58 6.58 -3.42 -8.63
N GLN A 59 6.68 -2.15 -8.27
CA GLN A 59 7.42 -1.72 -7.07
C GLN A 59 6.78 -2.25 -5.79
N LEU A 60 5.44 -2.24 -5.72
CA LEU A 60 4.69 -2.85 -4.62
C LEU A 60 4.94 -4.35 -4.51
N TRP A 61 4.99 -5.05 -5.65
CA TRP A 61 5.28 -6.49 -5.68
C TRP A 61 6.69 -6.81 -5.20
N MET A 62 7.68 -6.01 -5.60
CA MET A 62 9.08 -6.15 -5.20
C MET A 62 9.36 -5.65 -3.77
N ARG A 63 8.37 -5.02 -3.13
CA ARG A 63 8.49 -4.34 -1.83
C ARG A 63 9.57 -3.24 -1.84
N ASP A 64 9.74 -2.59 -2.99
CA ASP A 64 10.60 -1.42 -3.10
C ASP A 64 9.79 -0.18 -2.69
N TYR A 65 9.90 0.18 -1.40
CA TYR A 65 9.08 1.25 -0.83
C TYR A 65 9.40 2.62 -1.43
N ALA A 66 10.68 2.91 -1.66
CA ALA A 66 11.12 4.15 -2.30
C ALA A 66 10.73 4.16 -3.78
N GLY A 67 10.91 3.02 -4.47
CA GLY A 67 10.54 2.85 -5.87
C GLY A 67 9.06 3.15 -6.15
N VAL A 68 8.15 2.89 -5.21
CA VAL A 68 6.73 3.24 -5.35
C VAL A 68 6.55 4.76 -5.52
N TYR A 69 7.19 5.57 -4.68
CA TYR A 69 7.10 7.03 -4.76
C TYR A 69 7.74 7.57 -6.04
N GLU A 70 8.87 7.01 -6.45
CA GLU A 70 9.51 7.34 -7.73
C GLU A 70 8.61 6.99 -8.93
N ALA A 71 7.91 5.85 -8.88
CA ALA A 71 6.96 5.47 -9.93
C ALA A 71 5.74 6.39 -9.99
N ILE A 72 5.26 6.86 -8.83
CA ILE A 72 4.15 7.83 -8.74
C ILE A 72 4.54 9.18 -9.34
N ARG A 73 5.72 9.70 -8.98
CA ARG A 73 6.22 11.02 -9.41
C ARG A 73 6.79 11.04 -10.82
N GLY A 74 7.26 9.89 -11.31
CA GLY A 74 7.94 9.76 -12.59
C GLY A 74 7.03 9.72 -13.81
N PHE A 75 5.73 10.01 -13.66
CA PHE A 75 4.77 10.05 -14.77
C PHE A 75 3.79 11.22 -14.59
N ASP A 76 3.49 11.91 -15.69
CA ASP A 76 2.49 12.98 -15.74
C ASP A 76 1.10 12.37 -15.97
N TRP A 77 0.33 12.20 -14.90
CA TRP A 77 -0.98 11.55 -14.95
C TRP A 77 -2.04 12.44 -15.60
N SER A 78 -3.00 11.80 -16.26
CA SER A 78 -4.22 12.47 -16.71
C SER A 78 -4.99 13.05 -15.52
N PRO A 79 -5.80 14.11 -15.73
CA PRO A 79 -6.64 14.68 -14.66
C PRO A 79 -7.55 13.64 -14.00
N GLU A 80 -7.99 12.62 -14.75
CA GLU A 80 -8.84 11.53 -14.26
C GLU A 80 -8.07 10.59 -13.31
N ALA A 81 -6.81 10.25 -13.63
CA ALA A 81 -5.99 9.38 -12.80
C ALA A 81 -5.31 10.13 -11.64
N GLN A 82 -5.00 11.42 -11.81
CA GLN A 82 -4.24 12.21 -10.84
C GLN A 82 -4.87 12.21 -9.45
N GLY A 83 -6.20 12.33 -9.36
CA GLY A 83 -6.91 12.30 -8.08
C GLY A 83 -6.75 10.94 -7.36
N LEU A 84 -6.83 9.85 -8.12
CA LEU A 84 -6.68 8.49 -7.58
C LEU A 84 -5.24 8.21 -7.15
N VAL A 85 -4.26 8.62 -7.94
CA VAL A 85 -2.83 8.46 -7.63
C VAL A 85 -2.43 9.27 -6.41
N SER A 86 -2.92 10.52 -6.30
CA SER A 86 -2.67 11.36 -5.12
C SER A 86 -3.26 10.73 -3.87
N SER A 87 -4.51 10.27 -3.95
CA SER A 87 -5.18 9.55 -2.84
C SER A 87 -4.44 8.27 -2.46
N PHE A 88 -3.92 7.53 -3.44
CA PHE A 88 -3.12 6.34 -3.21
C PHE A 88 -1.81 6.68 -2.49
N SER A 89 -1.10 7.72 -2.93
CA SER A 89 0.15 8.18 -2.32
C SER A 89 -0.04 8.49 -0.83
N GLU A 90 -1.07 9.25 -0.47
CA GLU A 90 -1.39 9.57 0.93
C GLU A 90 -1.70 8.32 1.74
N LEU A 91 -2.54 7.43 1.20
CA LEU A 91 -2.90 6.17 1.85
C LEU A 91 -1.69 5.24 2.02
N TYR A 92 -0.78 5.21 1.05
CA TYR A 92 0.44 4.43 1.11
C TYR A 92 1.42 4.99 2.16
N THR A 93 1.63 6.30 2.21
CA THR A 93 2.43 6.97 3.25
C THR A 93 1.88 6.69 4.64
N ASN A 94 0.56 6.77 4.82
CA ASN A 94 -0.07 6.42 6.10
C ASN A 94 0.18 4.96 6.48
N ARG A 95 0.09 4.01 5.53
CA ARG A 95 0.40 2.59 5.78
C ARG A 95 1.86 2.39 6.18
N MET A 96 2.79 3.04 5.48
CA MET A 96 4.22 2.97 5.81
C MET A 96 4.49 3.56 7.20
N PHE A 97 3.87 4.68 7.53
CA PHE A 97 3.98 5.26 8.87
C PHE A 97 3.46 4.32 9.97
N GLN A 98 2.29 3.68 9.77
CA GLN A 98 1.79 2.68 10.71
C GLN A 98 2.72 1.45 10.84
N LEU A 99 3.33 1.02 9.74
CA LEU A 99 4.33 -0.04 9.77
C LEU A 99 5.52 0.38 10.66
N LEU A 100 6.04 1.60 10.49
CA LEU A 100 7.13 2.10 11.33
C LEU A 100 6.75 2.16 12.82
N LEU A 101 5.55 2.63 13.14
CA LEU A 101 5.02 2.66 14.51
C LEU A 101 4.97 1.27 15.17
N SER A 102 4.65 0.24 14.40
CA SER A 102 4.49 -1.13 14.90
C SER A 102 5.79 -1.91 15.00
N ALA A 103 6.72 -1.69 14.06
CA ALA A 103 7.91 -2.52 13.90
C ALA A 103 9.16 -1.96 14.59
N TYR A 104 9.23 -0.64 14.80
CA TYR A 104 10.44 0.02 15.29
C TYR A 104 10.24 0.68 16.67
N SER A 105 11.27 0.59 17.51
CA SER A 105 11.39 1.43 18.70
C SER A 105 12.20 2.68 18.40
N THR A 106 13.22 2.52 17.56
CA THR A 106 14.08 3.58 17.03
C THR A 106 14.34 3.30 15.55
N ILE A 107 14.47 4.35 14.74
CA ILE A 107 14.75 4.26 13.30
C ILE A 107 15.58 5.47 12.86
N SER A 108 16.44 5.32 11.86
CA SER A 108 17.22 6.44 11.34
C SER A 108 16.35 7.44 10.57
N ILE A 109 16.78 8.69 10.49
CA ILE A 109 16.10 9.71 9.65
C ILE A 109 16.11 9.28 8.18
N GLY A 110 17.22 8.72 7.69
CA GLY A 110 17.35 8.24 6.32
C GLY A 110 16.42 7.07 5.99
N ASP A 111 16.26 6.09 6.88
CA ASP A 111 15.30 5.02 6.66
C ASP A 111 13.86 5.56 6.69
N THR A 112 13.57 6.47 7.63
CA THR A 112 12.24 7.11 7.73
C THR A 112 11.89 7.87 6.45
N SER A 113 12.85 8.61 5.89
CA SER A 113 12.67 9.35 4.64
C SER A 113 12.41 8.41 3.45
N LEU A 114 13.15 7.29 3.36
CA LEU A 114 12.93 6.24 2.37
C LEU A 114 11.54 5.60 2.48
N PHE A 115 11.09 5.25 3.70
CA PHE A 115 9.79 4.63 3.92
C PHE A 115 8.61 5.57 3.66
N LEU A 116 8.76 6.87 3.97
CA LEU A 116 7.70 7.86 3.77
C LEU A 116 7.76 8.53 2.39
N GLY A 117 8.83 8.29 1.62
CA GLY A 117 9.02 8.84 0.29
C GLY A 117 9.30 10.34 0.24
N MET A 118 9.66 10.96 1.36
CA MET A 118 9.92 12.40 1.47
C MET A 118 11.39 12.64 1.78
N ASN A 119 11.85 13.89 1.67
CA ASN A 119 13.23 14.21 2.07
C ASN A 119 13.39 14.08 3.60
N GLU A 120 14.64 14.08 4.08
CA GLU A 120 14.95 13.89 5.49
C GLU A 120 14.37 15.00 6.40
N GLU A 121 14.30 16.23 5.91
CA GLU A 121 13.75 17.37 6.65
C GLU A 121 12.24 17.21 6.85
N ASP A 122 11.51 16.91 5.78
CA ASP A 122 10.07 16.64 5.79
C ASP A 122 9.74 15.40 6.62
N ALA A 123 10.53 14.33 6.50
CA ALA A 123 10.37 13.11 7.30
C ALA A 123 10.52 13.39 8.79
N THR A 124 11.52 14.20 9.15
CA THR A 124 11.76 14.62 10.54
C THR A 124 10.59 15.46 11.05
N ASN A 125 10.16 16.45 10.27
CA ASN A 125 9.03 17.31 10.62
C ASN A 125 7.74 16.50 10.80
N TYR A 126 7.47 15.54 9.90
CA TYR A 126 6.34 14.63 9.98
C TYR A 126 6.40 13.79 11.25
N ALA A 127 7.55 13.16 11.54
CA ALA A 127 7.74 12.37 12.75
C ALA A 127 7.52 13.20 14.04
N LEU A 128 8.06 14.43 14.09
CA LEU A 128 7.90 15.35 15.23
C LEU A 128 6.44 15.76 15.43
N GLN A 129 5.69 16.05 14.36
CA GLN A 129 4.25 16.34 14.42
C GLN A 129 3.46 15.16 15.00
N HIS A 130 3.91 13.94 14.74
CA HIS A 130 3.34 12.72 15.31
C HIS A 130 3.92 12.33 16.68
N GLY A 131 4.67 13.23 17.32
CA GLY A 131 5.14 13.10 18.70
C GLY A 131 6.34 12.17 18.89
N TRP A 132 7.11 11.92 17.83
CA TRP A 132 8.39 11.25 17.92
C TRP A 132 9.46 12.22 18.42
N VAL A 133 10.61 11.70 18.88
CA VAL A 133 11.72 12.51 19.39
C VAL A 133 12.97 12.22 18.58
N VAL A 134 13.62 13.26 18.08
CA VAL A 134 14.93 13.16 17.42
C VAL A 134 16.02 13.18 18.48
N ASP A 135 16.98 12.26 18.39
CA ASP A 135 18.26 12.36 19.08
C ASP A 135 19.30 13.01 18.15
N PRO A 136 19.69 14.28 18.39
CA PRO A 136 20.62 15.00 17.51
C PRO A 136 22.02 14.40 17.47
N ALA A 137 22.41 13.62 18.50
CA ALA A 137 23.75 13.04 18.57
C ALA A 137 23.88 11.78 17.71
N SER A 138 22.80 11.01 17.56
CA SER A 138 22.79 9.74 16.81
C SER A 138 22.09 9.83 15.45
N GLY A 139 21.31 10.89 15.19
CA GLY A 139 20.49 10.99 13.97
C GLY A 139 19.34 9.99 13.94
N MET A 140 18.92 9.51 15.12
CA MET A 140 17.87 8.51 15.29
C MET A 140 16.58 9.15 15.78
N LEU A 141 15.46 8.65 15.26
CA LEU A 141 14.11 8.95 15.71
C LEU A 141 13.65 7.88 16.71
N THR A 142 13.19 8.32 17.88
CA THR A 142 12.52 7.47 18.86
C THR A 142 11.02 7.45 18.55
N VAL A 143 10.54 6.28 18.18
CA VAL A 143 9.15 6.04 17.78
C VAL A 143 8.26 6.03 19.02
N LYS A 144 7.25 6.90 19.03
CA LYS A 144 6.22 6.87 20.06
C LYS A 144 5.26 5.72 19.77
N LYS A 145 5.55 4.54 20.30
CA LYS A 145 4.69 3.37 20.14
C LYS A 145 3.27 3.67 20.62
N GLN A 146 2.28 3.26 19.83
CA GLN A 146 0.93 3.15 20.35
C GLN A 146 0.94 2.09 21.46
N PRO A 147 0.26 2.31 22.59
CA PRO A 147 0.14 1.29 23.62
C PRO A 147 -0.52 0.07 22.96
N ILE A 148 0.27 -0.98 22.75
CA ILE A 148 -0.27 -2.27 22.35
C ILE A 148 -1.19 -2.66 23.51
N ALA A 149 -2.49 -2.67 23.27
CA ALA A 149 -3.43 -3.31 24.18
C ALA A 149 -3.06 -4.78 24.19
N THR A 150 -2.12 -5.13 25.06
CA THR A 150 -1.86 -6.52 25.39
C THR A 150 -3.08 -6.93 26.18
N GLU A 151 -4.11 -7.42 25.48
CA GLU A 151 -5.22 -8.13 26.08
C GLU A 151 -4.66 -9.43 26.69
N GLN A 152 -3.98 -9.29 27.82
CA GLN A 152 -3.67 -10.35 28.75
C GLN A 152 -4.48 -10.14 30.02
N LYS A 153 -5.79 -9.89 29.86
CA LYS A 153 -6.75 -10.38 30.84
C LYS A 153 -7.41 -11.58 30.20
N LEU A 154 -7.00 -12.77 30.63
CA LEU A 154 -7.79 -14.00 30.44
C LEU A 154 -9.20 -13.69 30.94
N ASP A 155 -10.11 -13.47 30.00
CA ASP A 155 -11.51 -13.20 30.30
C ASP A 155 -12.08 -14.43 31.01
N HIS A 156 -12.64 -14.23 32.20
CA HIS A 156 -13.24 -15.30 33.00
C HIS A 156 -14.33 -16.06 32.21
N SER A 157 -14.95 -15.39 31.24
CA SER A 157 -15.93 -16.00 30.32
C SER A 157 -15.31 -17.09 29.43
N LYS A 158 -14.02 -16.95 29.04
CA LYS A 158 -13.29 -17.95 28.25
C LYS A 158 -12.96 -19.20 29.08
N LEU A 159 -12.68 -19.02 30.38
CA LEU A 159 -12.49 -20.14 31.31
C LEU A 159 -13.80 -20.90 31.54
N GLN A 160 -14.92 -20.19 31.74
CA GLN A 160 -16.24 -20.82 31.87
C GLN A 160 -16.62 -21.66 30.64
N ARG A 161 -16.36 -21.13 29.43
CA ARG A 161 -16.59 -21.87 28.18
C ARG A 161 -15.76 -23.15 28.09
N LEU A 162 -14.50 -23.14 28.51
CA LEU A 162 -13.67 -24.35 28.55
C LEU A 162 -14.24 -25.39 29.52
N THR A 163 -14.79 -24.98 30.67
CA THR A 163 -15.48 -25.87 31.60
C THR A 163 -16.74 -26.48 30.99
N GLU A 164 -17.54 -25.69 30.27
CA GLU A 164 -18.73 -26.18 29.56
C GLU A 164 -18.40 -27.17 28.43
N TYR A 165 -17.29 -26.96 27.72
CA TYR A 165 -16.82 -27.90 26.68
C TYR A 165 -16.37 -29.24 27.25
N VAL A 166 -15.67 -29.24 28.39
CA VAL A 166 -15.29 -30.49 29.08
C VAL A 166 -16.53 -31.25 29.54
N PHE A 167 -17.53 -30.54 30.09
CA PHE A 167 -18.77 -31.16 30.54
C PHE A 167 -19.58 -31.81 29.39
N HIS A 168 -19.57 -31.20 28.20
CA HIS A 168 -20.26 -31.74 27.01
C HIS A 168 -19.55 -32.93 26.35
N LEU A 169 -18.27 -33.18 26.66
CA LEU A 169 -17.49 -34.29 26.11
C LEU A 169 -17.42 -35.50 27.06
N GLU A 170 -17.91 -35.34 28.30
CA GLU A 170 -18.02 -36.42 29.30
C GLU A 170 -19.38 -37.15 29.29
N HIS A 171 -20.26 -36.86 28.32
CA HIS A 171 -21.50 -37.60 28.01
C HIS A 171 -21.46 -38.15 26.59
#